data_AF-A0A2N5ZB09-F1
#
_entry.id   AF-A0A2N5ZB09-F1
#
_cell.length_a   1.000
_cell.length_b   1.000
_cell.length_c   1.000
_cell.angle_alpha   90.00
_cell.angle_beta   90.00
_cell.angle_gamma   90.00
#
_symmetry.space_group_name_H-M   'P 1'
#
loop_
_entity.id
_entity.type
_entity.pdbx_description
1 polymer ?
#
loop_
_entity_poly.entity_id
_entity_poly.type
_entity_poly.pdbx_seq_one_letter_code
_entity_poly.pdbx_strand_id
1 'polypeptide(L)'
;MKQNFDLTENHIIVCGYGRVGRQASSDLLNHYERFVILERDEKVIDKIIENQQLKYINGDATEDEVLEKANVRKARALIATFPNDADNLFVIITARALNPTMKIVSRVAKEVNMDKLIEAGANEVIMPDKVGGTHMAQLVTRPDLIEFLDTLLLQSTDDVNLDEIQCIAVPDGEKTTIASLSLRQKTGVNVVGIKKINGELIHNPRPDIKIAKKDILLVLGTPEQIQSMRELIQNCDD
;
A
#
# COMPACT_ATOMS: atom_id res chain seq x y z
N MET A 1 23.23 22.46 -0.83
CA MET A 1 23.97 21.34 -0.20
C MET A 1 23.54 20.05 -0.89
N LYS A 2 24.46 19.26 -1.42
CA LYS A 2 24.16 17.92 -1.96
C LYS A 2 23.85 17.01 -0.77
N GLN A 3 22.59 16.66 -0.54
CA GLN A 3 22.22 15.64 0.43
C GLN A 3 22.62 14.28 -0.16
N ASN A 4 23.63 13.64 0.42
CA ASN A 4 24.02 12.28 0.05
C ASN A 4 23.00 11.33 0.68
N PHE A 5 22.12 10.77 -0.14
CA PHE A 5 21.09 9.86 0.34
C PHE A 5 21.61 8.43 0.27
N ASP A 6 21.46 7.68 1.36
CA ASP A 6 21.66 6.24 1.37
C ASP A 6 20.41 5.53 0.80
N LEU A 7 20.00 5.91 -0.41
CA LEU A 7 18.90 5.30 -1.16
C LEU A 7 19.47 4.11 -1.94
N THR A 8 19.77 3.03 -1.23
CA THR A 8 20.47 1.87 -1.81
C THR A 8 19.52 0.94 -2.56
N GLU A 9 18.38 0.60 -1.96
CA GLU A 9 17.35 -0.29 -2.51
C GLU A 9 16.10 -0.40 -1.62
N ASN A 10 15.01 -0.95 -2.19
CA ASN A 10 13.78 -1.32 -1.48
C ASN A 10 13.12 -0.13 -0.74
N HIS A 11 13.16 1.05 -1.36
CA HIS A 11 12.49 2.27 -0.93
C HIS A 11 11.32 2.62 -1.86
N ILE A 12 10.54 3.62 -1.45
CA ILE A 12 9.43 4.17 -2.22
C ILE A 12 9.83 5.53 -2.78
N ILE A 13 9.40 5.83 -4.01
CA ILE A 13 9.55 7.17 -4.61
C ILE A 13 8.17 7.83 -4.64
N VAL A 14 8.06 9.04 -4.11
CA VAL A 14 6.84 9.85 -4.17
C VAL A 14 7.08 11.01 -5.13
N CYS A 15 6.39 11.03 -6.27
CA CYS A 15 6.50 12.10 -7.26
C CYS A 15 5.44 13.17 -7.00
N GLY A 16 5.92 14.37 -6.62
CA GLY A 16 5.12 15.51 -6.20
C GLY A 16 4.78 15.49 -4.71
N TYR A 17 4.84 16.67 -4.08
CA TYR A 17 4.50 16.89 -2.67
C TYR A 17 3.34 17.89 -2.49
N GLY A 18 2.36 17.78 -3.39
CA GLY A 18 1.09 18.49 -3.28
C GLY A 18 0.19 17.91 -2.18
N ARG A 19 -1.12 18.18 -2.27
CA ARG A 19 -2.11 17.69 -1.29
C ARG A 19 -2.08 16.17 -1.10
N VAL A 20 -2.07 15.42 -2.20
CA VAL A 20 -2.05 13.95 -2.16
C VAL A 20 -0.68 13.40 -1.79
N GLY A 21 0.39 13.91 -2.42
CA GLY A 21 1.76 13.48 -2.08
C GLY A 21 2.13 13.70 -0.62
N ARG A 22 1.66 14.81 -0.02
CA ARG A 22 1.84 15.08 1.42
C ARG A 22 1.13 14.06 2.30
N GLN A 23 -0.13 13.75 2.01
CA GLN A 23 -0.88 12.74 2.78
C GLN A 23 -0.21 11.37 2.66
N ALA A 24 0.10 10.94 1.43
CA ALA A 24 0.80 9.68 1.20
C ALA A 24 2.15 9.62 1.94
N SER A 25 2.92 10.70 1.94
CA SER A 25 4.20 10.77 2.67
C SER A 25 4.00 10.70 4.19
N SER A 26 2.94 11.31 4.72
CA SER A 26 2.59 11.24 6.14
C SER A 26 2.27 9.80 6.55
N ASP A 27 1.47 9.10 5.76
CA ASP A 27 1.07 7.71 6.05
C ASP A 27 2.29 6.78 5.94
N LEU A 28 3.11 6.93 4.90
CA LEU A 28 4.36 6.18 4.76
C LEU A 28 5.30 6.39 5.96
N LEU A 29 5.40 7.62 6.46
CA LEU A 29 6.20 7.94 7.64
C LEU A 29 5.65 7.27 8.91
N ASN A 30 4.32 7.27 9.08
CA ASN A 30 3.65 6.60 10.20
C ASN A 30 3.83 5.07 10.19
N HIS A 31 3.97 4.48 8.99
CA HIS A 31 4.28 3.06 8.82
C HIS A 31 5.78 2.75 8.78
N TYR A 32 6.64 3.71 9.16
CA TYR A 32 8.11 3.57 9.19
C TYR A 32 8.74 3.17 7.85
N GLU A 33 8.08 3.53 6.75
CA GLU A 33 8.55 3.15 5.42
C GLU A 33 9.67 4.08 4.95
N ARG A 34 10.65 3.51 4.21
CA ARG A 34 11.73 4.28 3.60
C ARG A 34 11.26 4.87 2.28
N PHE A 35 11.26 6.20 2.15
CA PHE A 35 10.88 6.87 0.92
C PHE A 35 11.65 8.17 0.64
N VAL A 36 11.59 8.62 -0.61
CA VAL A 36 12.12 9.92 -1.06
C VAL A 36 11.05 10.65 -1.88
N ILE A 37 10.96 11.96 -1.67
CA ILE A 37 10.04 12.84 -2.38
C ILE A 37 10.78 13.50 -3.55
N LEU A 38 10.19 13.51 -4.75
CA LEU A 38 10.66 14.29 -5.89
C LEU A 38 9.76 15.50 -6.05
N GLU A 39 10.32 16.70 -5.90
CA GLU A 39 9.58 17.95 -6.00
C GLU A 39 10.45 19.01 -6.67
N ARG A 40 9.85 19.85 -7.50
CA ARG A 40 10.52 20.93 -8.24
C ARG A 40 10.13 22.32 -7.76
N ASP A 41 8.97 22.48 -7.13
CA ASP A 41 8.51 23.77 -6.62
C ASP A 41 9.22 24.11 -5.30
N GLU A 42 10.09 25.12 -5.34
CA GLU A 42 10.84 25.60 -4.17
C GLU A 42 9.95 25.93 -2.97
N LYS A 43 8.75 26.49 -3.20
CA LYS A 43 7.82 26.83 -2.10
C LYS A 43 7.24 25.58 -1.43
N VAL A 44 7.13 24.49 -2.18
CA VAL A 44 6.68 23.20 -1.64
C VAL A 44 7.84 22.54 -0.89
N ILE A 45 9.06 22.64 -1.44
CA ILE A 45 10.28 22.15 -0.81
C ILE A 45 10.52 22.79 0.56
N ASP A 46 10.30 24.10 0.71
CA ASP A 46 10.41 24.80 2.00
C ASP A 46 9.59 24.09 3.10
N LYS A 47 8.39 23.63 2.75
CA LYS A 47 7.50 22.88 3.67
C LYS A 47 7.98 21.45 3.95
N ILE A 48 8.76 20.86 3.04
CA ILE A 48 9.39 19.55 3.29
C ILE A 48 10.54 19.74 4.27
N ILE A 49 11.34 20.79 4.09
CA ILE A 49 12.51 21.10 4.94
C ILE A 49 12.11 21.33 6.40
N GLU A 50 10.92 21.90 6.64
CA GLU A 50 10.35 22.05 8.00
C GLU A 50 10.23 20.72 8.75
N ASN A 51 10.10 19.59 8.05
CA ASN A 51 10.08 18.26 8.64
C ASN A 51 11.40 17.52 8.38
N GLN A 52 12.25 17.47 9.41
CA GLN A 52 13.58 16.87 9.34
C GLN A 52 13.59 15.36 9.03
N GLN A 53 12.47 14.67 9.23
CA GLN A 53 12.34 13.25 8.92
C GLN A 53 12.16 13.00 7.41
N LEU A 54 11.66 13.99 6.67
CA LEU A 54 11.41 13.85 5.24
C LEU A 54 12.70 14.02 4.43
N LYS A 55 12.83 13.18 3.41
CA LYS A 55 13.92 13.22 2.43
C LYS A 55 13.35 13.62 1.08
N TYR A 56 14.03 14.51 0.36
CA TYR A 56 13.58 14.97 -0.95
C TYR A 56 14.74 15.20 -1.92
N ILE A 57 14.45 15.06 -3.20
CA ILE A 57 15.31 15.48 -4.30
C ILE A 57 14.62 16.67 -4.98
N ASN A 58 15.33 17.80 -5.04
CA ASN A 58 14.89 18.92 -5.85
C ASN A 58 15.10 18.57 -7.33
N GLY A 59 14.01 18.38 -8.06
CA GLY A 59 14.03 18.03 -9.47
C GLY A 59 12.65 17.68 -10.01
N ASP A 60 12.51 17.78 -11.32
CA ASP A 60 11.29 17.37 -12.01
C ASP A 60 11.28 15.85 -12.20
N ALA A 61 10.29 15.16 -11.63
CA ALA A 61 10.21 13.70 -11.76
C ALA A 61 9.91 13.23 -13.20
N THR A 62 9.52 14.14 -14.10
CA THR A 62 9.40 13.87 -15.53
C THR A 62 10.76 13.88 -16.25
N GLU A 63 11.86 14.17 -15.55
CA GLU A 63 13.20 14.02 -16.10
C GLU A 63 13.81 12.68 -15.67
N ASP A 64 14.26 11.88 -16.64
CA ASP A 64 14.89 10.58 -16.40
C ASP A 64 16.05 10.68 -15.39
N GLU A 65 16.86 11.75 -15.47
CA GLU A 65 17.97 11.99 -14.54
C GLU A 65 17.54 12.12 -13.08
N VAL A 66 16.35 12.66 -12.83
CA VAL A 66 15.84 12.85 -11.45
C VAL A 66 15.35 11.53 -10.89
N LEU A 67 14.68 10.70 -11.70
CA LEU A 67 14.30 9.34 -11.32
C LEU A 67 15.53 8.45 -11.08
N GLU A 68 16.58 8.59 -11.89
CA GLU A 68 17.85 7.89 -11.69
C GLU A 68 18.58 8.36 -10.42
N LYS A 69 18.58 9.67 -10.12
CA LYS A 69 19.08 10.21 -8.84
C LYS A 69 18.31 9.66 -7.64
N ALA A 70 17.03 9.34 -7.83
CA ALA A 70 16.18 8.68 -6.83
C ALA A 70 16.36 7.15 -6.78
N ASN A 71 17.29 6.59 -7.56
CA ASN A 71 17.57 5.16 -7.69
C ASN A 71 16.31 4.32 -8.02
N VAL A 72 15.52 4.79 -8.99
CA VAL A 72 14.26 4.16 -9.44
C VAL A 72 14.43 2.68 -9.84
N ARG A 73 15.60 2.30 -10.36
CA ARG A 73 15.92 0.93 -10.78
C ARG A 73 15.86 -0.10 -9.65
N LYS A 74 16.04 0.33 -8.40
CA LYS A 74 16.02 -0.51 -7.20
C LYS A 74 14.90 -0.16 -6.22
N ALA A 75 14.05 0.81 -6.56
CA ALA A 75 12.89 1.15 -5.76
C ALA A 75 11.85 0.01 -5.83
N ARG A 76 11.18 -0.26 -4.70
CA ARG A 76 10.09 -1.27 -4.67
C ARG A 76 8.77 -0.72 -5.18
N ALA A 77 8.55 0.60 -5.01
CA ALA A 77 7.32 1.25 -5.44
C ALA A 77 7.52 2.73 -5.81
N LEU A 78 6.61 3.24 -6.64
CA LEU A 78 6.49 4.64 -7.00
C LEU A 78 5.03 5.10 -6.85
N ILE A 79 4.85 6.28 -6.26
CA ILE A 79 3.55 6.95 -6.12
C ILE A 79 3.58 8.26 -6.91
N ALA A 80 2.86 8.33 -8.02
CA ALA A 80 2.77 9.53 -8.85
C ALA A 80 1.54 10.36 -8.45
N THR A 81 1.75 11.60 -7.99
CA THR A 81 0.69 12.41 -7.36
C THR A 81 0.44 13.76 -8.02
N PHE A 82 0.96 13.97 -9.24
CA PHE A 82 0.80 15.25 -9.93
C PHE A 82 -0.68 15.55 -10.23
N PRO A 83 -1.06 16.84 -10.24
CA PRO A 83 -2.42 17.25 -10.59
C PRO A 83 -2.72 17.07 -12.09
N ASN A 84 -1.69 17.03 -12.93
CA ASN A 84 -1.80 16.84 -14.37
C ASN A 84 -1.55 15.37 -14.72
N ASP A 85 -2.56 14.73 -15.33
CA ASP A 85 -2.49 13.31 -15.73
C ASP A 85 -1.36 13.04 -16.74
N ALA A 86 -0.98 14.01 -17.57
CA ALA A 86 0.09 13.84 -18.54
C ALA A 86 1.47 13.69 -17.86
N ASP A 87 1.71 14.44 -16.79
CA ASP A 87 2.96 14.35 -16.02
C ASP A 87 3.04 12.98 -15.32
N ASN A 88 1.93 12.53 -14.72
CA ASN A 88 1.84 11.19 -14.13
C ASN A 88 2.07 10.10 -15.18
N LEU A 89 1.45 10.22 -16.36
CA LEU A 89 1.63 9.27 -17.47
C LEU A 89 3.11 9.17 -17.88
N PHE A 90 3.80 10.31 -18.02
CA PHE A 90 5.20 10.32 -18.38
C PHE A 90 6.06 9.59 -17.33
N VAL A 91 5.88 9.93 -16.04
CA VAL A 91 6.60 9.27 -14.95
C VAL A 91 6.35 7.77 -14.93
N ILE A 92 5.10 7.32 -15.15
CA ILE A 92 4.77 5.90 -15.20
C ILE A 92 5.56 5.19 -16.30
N ILE A 93 5.56 5.74 -17.52
CA ILE A 93 6.23 5.14 -18.68
C ILE A 93 7.74 5.03 -18.41
N THR A 94 8.37 6.12 -17.99
CA THR A 94 9.81 6.13 -17.68
C THR A 94 10.14 5.16 -16.54
N ALA A 95 9.38 5.21 -15.44
CA ALA A 95 9.62 4.35 -14.29
C ALA A 95 9.46 2.86 -14.64
N ARG A 96 8.45 2.50 -15.45
CA ARG A 96 8.23 1.13 -15.91
C ARG A 96 9.34 0.66 -16.85
N ALA A 97 9.85 1.55 -17.72
CA ALA A 97 10.98 1.24 -18.60
C ALA A 97 12.28 1.01 -17.81
N LEU A 98 12.53 1.79 -16.76
CA LEU A 98 13.73 1.68 -15.93
C LEU A 98 13.65 0.53 -14.90
N ASN A 99 12.45 0.21 -14.42
CA ASN A 99 12.18 -0.85 -13.44
C ASN A 99 10.87 -1.60 -13.80
N PRO A 100 10.95 -2.67 -14.62
CA PRO A 100 9.78 -3.39 -15.09
C PRO A 100 8.93 -4.06 -14.01
N THR A 101 9.49 -4.29 -12.82
CA THR A 101 8.84 -5.04 -11.72
C THR A 101 8.30 -4.16 -10.60
N MET A 102 8.61 -2.86 -10.57
CA MET A 102 8.19 -1.94 -9.50
C MET A 102 6.67 -1.82 -9.40
N LYS A 103 6.11 -1.72 -8.18
CA LYS A 103 4.70 -1.34 -8.01
C LYS A 103 4.54 0.16 -8.29
N ILE A 104 3.66 0.53 -9.19
CA ILE A 104 3.37 1.92 -9.53
C ILE A 104 1.91 2.22 -9.17
N VAL A 105 1.69 3.20 -8.30
CA VAL A 105 0.38 3.73 -7.94
C VAL A 105 0.32 5.16 -8.44
N SER A 106 -0.76 5.53 -9.12
CA SER A 106 -0.87 6.86 -9.70
C SER A 106 -2.19 7.54 -9.38
N ARG A 107 -2.13 8.86 -9.16
CA ARG A 107 -3.29 9.73 -9.15
C ARG A 107 -3.78 9.94 -10.59
N VAL A 108 -5.09 9.92 -10.78
CA VAL A 108 -5.76 10.45 -11.98
C VAL A 108 -6.77 11.52 -11.60
N ALA A 109 -6.80 12.62 -12.35
CA ALA A 109 -7.76 13.69 -12.22
C ALA A 109 -9.00 13.44 -13.08
N LYS A 110 -8.84 12.89 -14.29
CA LYS A 110 -9.95 12.66 -15.24
C LYS A 110 -10.20 11.17 -15.47
N GLU A 111 -11.45 10.73 -15.31
CA GLU A 111 -11.81 9.31 -15.43
C GLU A 111 -11.44 8.72 -16.79
N VAL A 112 -11.59 9.51 -17.86
CA VAL A 112 -11.23 9.14 -19.24
C VAL A 112 -9.75 8.82 -19.46
N ASN A 113 -8.88 9.13 -18.50
CA ASN A 113 -7.45 8.84 -18.56
C ASN A 113 -7.06 7.62 -17.71
N MET A 114 -7.98 7.06 -16.91
CA MET A 114 -7.68 5.95 -16.01
C MET A 114 -7.07 4.75 -16.75
N ASP A 115 -7.73 4.29 -17.81
CA ASP A 115 -7.27 3.14 -18.60
C ASP A 115 -5.90 3.41 -19.24
N LYS A 116 -5.66 4.64 -19.71
CA LYS A 116 -4.37 5.02 -20.32
C LYS A 116 -3.22 4.92 -19.33
N LEU A 117 -3.44 5.28 -18.06
CA LEU A 117 -2.42 5.19 -17.01
C LEU A 117 -2.14 3.71 -16.66
N ILE A 118 -3.18 2.87 -16.63
CA ILE A 118 -3.03 1.42 -16.41
C ILE A 118 -2.26 0.77 -17.59
N GLU A 119 -2.66 1.06 -18.83
CA GLU A 119 -2.00 0.57 -20.04
C GLU A 119 -0.53 1.00 -20.14
N ALA A 120 -0.20 2.20 -19.65
CA ALA A 120 1.17 2.68 -19.57
C ALA A 120 2.03 1.94 -18.52
N GLY A 121 1.41 1.16 -17.65
CA GLY A 121 2.08 0.33 -16.66
C GLY A 121 1.86 0.75 -15.22
N ALA A 122 0.89 1.62 -14.91
CA ALA A 122 0.43 1.79 -13.53
C ALA A 122 -0.24 0.49 -13.06
N ASN A 123 0.13 0.03 -11.87
CA ASN A 123 -0.51 -1.14 -11.28
C ASN A 123 -1.87 -0.78 -10.65
N GLU A 124 -1.97 0.42 -10.08
CA GLU A 124 -3.22 0.96 -9.54
C GLU A 124 -3.36 2.43 -9.93
N VAL A 125 -4.59 2.86 -10.18
CA VAL A 125 -4.90 4.25 -10.47
C VAL A 125 -6.03 4.71 -9.55
N ILE A 126 -5.78 5.78 -8.80
CA ILE A 126 -6.71 6.33 -7.80
C ILE A 126 -7.20 7.69 -8.27
N MET A 127 -8.50 7.93 -8.15
CA MET A 127 -9.10 9.25 -8.33
C MET A 127 -9.47 9.86 -6.97
N PRO A 128 -8.63 10.74 -6.40
CA PRO A 128 -8.84 11.25 -5.04
C PRO A 128 -10.18 11.96 -4.86
N ASP A 129 -10.64 12.68 -5.88
CA ASP A 129 -11.90 13.44 -5.80
C ASP A 129 -13.12 12.49 -5.74
N LYS A 130 -13.07 11.36 -6.44
CA LYS A 130 -14.12 10.32 -6.40
C LYS A 130 -14.09 9.55 -5.08
N VAL A 131 -12.91 9.19 -4.59
CA VAL A 131 -12.73 8.53 -3.28
C VAL A 131 -13.23 9.44 -2.16
N GLY A 132 -12.75 10.69 -2.12
CA GLY A 132 -13.18 11.68 -1.13
C GLY A 132 -14.67 11.98 -1.22
N GLY A 133 -15.22 12.16 -2.43
CA GLY A 133 -16.65 12.37 -2.64
C GLY A 133 -17.52 11.21 -2.14
N THR A 134 -17.12 9.98 -2.44
CA THR A 134 -17.82 8.77 -1.97
C THR A 134 -17.76 8.67 -0.45
N HIS A 135 -16.59 8.90 0.14
CA HIS A 135 -16.39 8.86 1.59
C HIS A 135 -17.22 9.94 2.30
N MET A 136 -17.26 11.17 1.78
CA MET A 136 -18.13 12.23 2.32
C MET A 136 -19.62 11.84 2.30
N ALA A 137 -20.10 11.23 1.23
CA ALA A 137 -21.48 10.75 1.16
C ALA A 137 -21.75 9.61 2.17
N GLN A 138 -20.76 8.74 2.38
CA GLN A 138 -20.86 7.64 3.35
C GLN A 138 -20.89 8.13 4.79
N LEU A 139 -20.13 9.17 5.15
CA LEU A 139 -20.18 9.78 6.48
C LEU A 139 -21.57 10.31 6.85
N VAL A 140 -22.38 10.73 5.87
CA VAL A 140 -23.75 11.19 6.12
C VAL A 140 -24.76 10.04 6.06
N THR A 141 -24.56 9.09 5.15
CA THR A 141 -25.54 8.01 4.91
C THR A 141 -25.35 6.80 5.82
N ARG A 142 -24.13 6.55 6.30
CA ARG A 142 -23.72 5.39 7.10
C ARG A 142 -22.56 5.76 8.07
N PRO A 143 -22.75 6.77 8.95
CA PRO A 143 -21.67 7.29 9.82
C PRO A 143 -21.00 6.21 10.67
N ASP A 144 -21.79 5.38 11.37
CA ASP A 144 -21.26 4.37 12.30
C ASP A 144 -20.38 3.33 11.60
N LEU A 145 -20.71 3.00 10.34
CA LEU A 145 -19.92 2.05 9.55
C LEU A 145 -18.56 2.64 9.18
N ILE A 146 -18.51 3.92 8.80
CA ILE A 146 -17.26 4.56 8.41
C ILE A 146 -16.38 4.80 9.63
N GLU A 147 -16.94 5.26 10.75
CA GLU A 147 -16.21 5.41 12.02
C GLU A 147 -15.58 4.08 12.47
N PHE A 148 -16.32 2.98 12.36
CA PHE A 148 -15.78 1.66 12.63
C PHE A 148 -14.64 1.26 11.67
N LEU A 149 -14.80 1.47 10.37
CA LEU A 149 -13.77 1.12 9.38
C LEU A 149 -12.51 1.98 9.55
N ASP A 150 -12.64 3.27 9.81
CA ASP A 150 -11.52 4.18 10.04
C ASP A 150 -10.74 3.77 11.30
N THR A 151 -11.43 3.35 12.35
CA THR A 151 -10.80 2.80 13.57
C THR A 151 -9.94 1.58 13.27
N LEU A 152 -10.43 0.65 12.43
CA LEU A 152 -9.70 -0.56 12.04
C LEU A 152 -8.48 -0.29 11.16
N LEU A 153 -8.44 0.83 10.43
CA LEU A 153 -7.40 1.16 9.46
C LEU A 153 -6.33 2.12 10.00
N LEU A 154 -6.67 2.96 10.98
CA LEU A 154 -5.84 4.10 11.40
C LEU A 154 -5.17 3.95 12.78
N GLN A 155 -5.33 2.81 13.46
CA GLN A 155 -4.87 2.66 14.85
C GLN A 155 -3.77 1.62 15.07
N SER A 156 -2.77 2.04 15.86
CA SER A 156 -1.64 1.26 16.39
C SER A 156 -1.73 1.08 17.91
N THR A 157 -2.92 1.29 18.50
CA THR A 157 -3.19 1.07 19.92
C THR A 157 -3.72 -0.34 20.14
N ASP A 158 -3.75 -0.81 21.39
CA ASP A 158 -4.10 -2.17 21.87
C ASP A 158 -5.51 -2.69 21.47
N ASP A 159 -6.17 -2.05 20.51
CA ASP A 159 -7.46 -2.39 19.94
C ASP A 159 -7.32 -3.34 18.73
N VAL A 160 -8.46 -3.63 18.09
CA VAL A 160 -8.59 -4.60 17.01
C VAL A 160 -8.08 -4.02 15.69
N ASN A 161 -7.13 -4.70 15.04
CA ASN A 161 -6.50 -4.29 13.79
C ASN A 161 -6.87 -5.19 12.61
N LEU A 162 -6.81 -4.64 11.40
CA LEU A 162 -6.88 -5.39 10.15
C LEU A 162 -5.46 -5.59 9.60
N ASP A 163 -5.03 -6.84 9.39
CA ASP A 163 -3.68 -7.16 8.91
C ASP A 163 -3.68 -8.30 7.86
N GLU A 164 -2.60 -8.40 7.10
CA GLU A 164 -2.36 -9.45 6.11
C GLU A 164 -1.36 -10.48 6.64
N ILE A 165 -1.75 -11.75 6.69
CA ILE A 165 -0.85 -12.86 7.04
C ILE A 165 -0.68 -13.77 5.83
N GLN A 166 0.55 -13.89 5.33
CA GLN A 166 0.88 -14.88 4.31
C GLN A 166 1.00 -16.27 4.92
N CYS A 167 0.31 -17.25 4.34
CA CYS A 167 0.40 -18.65 4.75
C CYS A 167 1.73 -19.27 4.33
N ILE A 168 2.61 -19.53 5.29
CA ILE A 168 3.96 -20.09 5.06
C ILE A 168 3.94 -21.62 5.14
N ALA A 169 3.33 -22.17 6.20
CA ALA A 169 3.08 -23.60 6.36
C ALA A 169 1.58 -23.85 6.54
N VAL A 170 1.10 -24.94 5.94
CA VAL A 170 -0.28 -25.42 6.11
C VAL A 170 -0.14 -26.88 6.50
N PRO A 171 -0.64 -27.29 7.69
CA PRO A 171 -0.22 -28.52 8.37
C PRO A 171 -0.55 -29.82 7.64
N ASP A 172 -1.25 -29.79 6.50
CA ASP A 172 -1.64 -31.02 5.81
C ASP A 172 -1.97 -30.81 4.32
N GLY A 173 -1.02 -30.27 3.55
CA GLY A 173 -1.00 -30.24 2.08
C GLY A 173 -2.35 -30.38 1.36
N GLU A 174 -2.95 -29.25 0.98
CA GLU A 174 -4.20 -29.14 0.18
C GLU A 174 -5.53 -29.62 0.83
N LYS A 175 -5.54 -30.16 2.05
CA LYS A 175 -6.78 -30.59 2.72
C LYS A 175 -7.24 -29.71 3.88
N THR A 176 -6.41 -28.79 4.33
CA THR A 176 -6.70 -27.93 5.47
C THR A 176 -7.74 -26.86 5.13
N THR A 177 -8.84 -26.84 5.87
CA THR A 177 -9.91 -25.84 5.79
C THR A 177 -9.85 -24.86 6.95
N ILE A 178 -10.48 -23.68 6.81
CA ILE A 178 -10.63 -22.70 7.90
C ILE A 178 -11.24 -23.35 9.15
N ALA A 179 -12.25 -24.20 8.95
CA ALA A 179 -12.91 -24.94 10.02
C ALA A 179 -11.95 -25.91 10.72
N SER A 180 -11.15 -26.67 9.97
CA SER A 180 -10.24 -27.67 10.55
C SER A 180 -9.14 -27.06 11.42
N LEU A 181 -8.75 -25.83 11.14
CA LEU A 181 -7.72 -25.13 11.91
C LEU A 181 -8.27 -24.51 13.20
N SER A 182 -9.60 -24.35 13.31
CA SER A 182 -10.27 -23.70 14.44
C SER A 182 -9.61 -22.38 14.84
N LEU A 183 -9.21 -21.57 13.84
CA LEU A 183 -8.34 -20.40 14.00
C LEU A 183 -8.85 -19.44 15.07
N ARG A 184 -10.15 -19.11 15.03
CA ARG A 184 -10.79 -18.25 16.02
C ARG A 184 -10.76 -18.82 17.43
N GLN A 185 -10.92 -20.14 17.60
CA GLN A 185 -10.90 -20.76 18.93
C GLN A 185 -9.49 -20.80 19.52
N LYS A 186 -8.47 -21.01 18.68
CA LYS A 186 -7.07 -21.11 19.11
C LYS A 186 -6.41 -19.75 19.32
N THR A 187 -6.73 -18.77 18.48
CA THR A 187 -6.02 -17.48 18.41
C THR A 187 -6.90 -16.27 18.69
N GLY A 188 -8.23 -16.41 18.70
CA GLY A 188 -9.17 -15.29 18.82
C GLY A 188 -9.41 -14.50 17.52
N VAL A 189 -8.59 -14.71 16.49
CA VAL A 189 -8.63 -13.96 15.23
C VAL A 189 -9.86 -14.31 14.37
N ASN A 190 -10.44 -13.29 13.74
CA ASN A 190 -11.45 -13.45 12.70
C ASN A 190 -10.81 -13.34 11.31
N VAL A 191 -11.07 -14.31 10.43
CA VAL A 191 -10.67 -14.25 9.02
C VAL A 191 -11.78 -13.54 8.25
N VAL A 192 -11.50 -12.37 7.68
CA VAL A 192 -12.47 -11.58 6.91
C VAL A 192 -12.34 -11.79 5.41
N GLY A 193 -11.17 -12.26 4.94
CA GLY A 193 -10.94 -12.55 3.53
C GLY A 193 -9.73 -13.45 3.28
N ILE A 194 -9.68 -14.04 2.08
CA ILE A 194 -8.54 -14.83 1.59
C ILE A 194 -8.20 -14.39 0.18
N LYS A 195 -6.95 -13.99 -0.05
CA LYS A 195 -6.40 -13.79 -1.38
C LYS A 195 -5.59 -15.01 -1.78
N LYS A 196 -6.09 -15.73 -2.76
CA LYS A 196 -5.46 -16.91 -3.32
C LYS A 196 -4.20 -16.55 -4.11
N ILE A 197 -3.29 -17.51 -4.25
CA ILE A 197 -2.08 -17.34 -5.06
C ILE A 197 -2.36 -16.97 -6.53
N ASN A 198 -3.51 -17.40 -7.08
CA ASN A 198 -3.96 -17.06 -8.42
C ASN A 198 -4.50 -15.61 -8.53
N GLY A 199 -4.52 -14.85 -7.44
CA GLY A 199 -5.02 -13.48 -7.36
C GLY A 199 -6.50 -13.36 -7.00
N GLU A 200 -7.24 -14.48 -6.91
CA GLU A 200 -8.65 -14.48 -6.54
C GLU A 200 -8.84 -14.02 -5.09
N LEU A 201 -9.71 -13.03 -4.89
CA LEU A 201 -10.05 -12.50 -3.58
C LEU A 201 -11.42 -13.03 -3.14
N ILE A 202 -11.42 -13.82 -2.07
CA ILE A 202 -12.62 -14.40 -1.47
C ILE A 202 -12.99 -13.57 -0.23
N HIS A 203 -14.12 -12.87 -0.29
CA HIS A 203 -14.68 -12.12 0.83
C HIS A 203 -15.54 -13.03 1.71
N ASN A 204 -15.46 -12.84 3.04
CA ASN A 204 -16.23 -13.62 4.02
C ASN A 204 -16.16 -15.14 3.73
N PRO A 205 -14.96 -15.73 3.81
CA PRO A 205 -14.73 -17.08 3.35
C PRO A 205 -15.54 -18.08 4.19
N ARG A 206 -16.14 -19.06 3.52
CA ARG A 206 -16.88 -20.12 4.22
C ARG A 206 -15.93 -21.04 5.00
N PRO A 207 -16.39 -21.67 6.10
CA PRO A 207 -15.51 -22.51 6.93
C PRO A 207 -14.88 -23.70 6.20
N ASP A 208 -15.50 -24.19 5.12
CA ASP A 208 -15.06 -25.31 4.28
C ASP A 208 -14.02 -24.92 3.22
N ILE A 209 -13.71 -23.63 3.07
CA ILE A 209 -12.70 -23.17 2.12
C ILE A 209 -11.33 -23.69 2.54
N LYS A 210 -10.66 -24.31 1.56
CA LYS A 210 -9.30 -24.82 1.70
C LYS A 210 -8.29 -23.67 1.67
N ILE A 211 -7.24 -23.76 2.47
CA ILE A 211 -6.14 -22.80 2.49
C ILE A 211 -4.91 -23.48 1.86
N ALA A 212 -4.21 -22.76 0.98
CA ALA A 212 -2.99 -23.24 0.34
C ALA A 212 -1.77 -22.43 0.78
N LYS A 213 -0.58 -23.01 0.59
CA LYS A 213 0.69 -22.31 0.82
C LYS A 213 0.75 -21.07 -0.09
N LYS A 214 1.22 -19.95 0.46
CA LYS A 214 1.28 -18.61 -0.16
C LYS A 214 -0.05 -17.89 -0.33
N ASP A 215 -1.19 -18.46 0.07
CA ASP A 215 -2.41 -17.67 0.22
C ASP A 215 -2.18 -16.56 1.24
N ILE A 216 -2.84 -15.42 1.08
CA ILE A 216 -2.80 -14.31 2.03
C ILE A 216 -4.15 -14.25 2.74
N LEU A 217 -4.14 -14.37 4.06
CA LEU A 217 -5.32 -14.21 4.90
C LEU A 217 -5.44 -12.76 5.33
N LEU A 218 -6.61 -12.16 5.09
CA LEU A 218 -6.99 -10.88 5.67
C LEU A 218 -7.67 -11.17 7.00
N VAL A 219 -7.05 -10.71 8.09
CA VAL A 219 -7.44 -11.05 9.44
C VAL A 219 -7.74 -9.82 10.28
N LEU A 220 -8.64 -10.00 11.24
CA LEU A 220 -9.08 -8.99 12.18
C LEU A 220 -8.93 -9.51 13.62
N GLY A 221 -8.15 -8.81 14.44
CA GLY A 221 -7.85 -9.20 15.83
C GLY A 221 -6.89 -8.22 16.52
N THR A 222 -6.64 -8.41 17.81
CA THR A 222 -5.63 -7.61 18.54
C THR A 222 -4.21 -7.99 18.09
N PRO A 223 -3.18 -7.14 18.32
CA PRO A 223 -1.80 -7.47 18.00
C PRO A 223 -1.34 -8.84 18.52
N GLU A 224 -1.73 -9.21 19.75
CA GLU A 224 -1.38 -10.51 20.36
C GLU A 224 -2.05 -11.68 19.63
N GLN A 225 -3.32 -11.51 19.24
CA GLN A 225 -4.07 -12.52 18.50
C GLN A 225 -3.48 -12.74 17.10
N ILE A 226 -3.15 -11.64 16.42
CA ILE A 226 -2.50 -11.67 15.10
C ILE A 226 -1.12 -12.33 15.19
N GLN A 227 -0.34 -12.02 16.23
CA GLN A 227 0.96 -12.65 16.46
C GLN A 227 0.84 -14.15 16.73
N SER A 228 -0.11 -14.56 17.59
CA SER A 228 -0.41 -15.97 17.85
C SER A 228 -0.83 -16.71 16.57
N MET A 229 -1.57 -16.04 15.70
CA MET A 229 -1.96 -16.57 14.39
C MET A 229 -0.77 -16.74 13.44
N ARG A 230 0.17 -15.78 13.42
CA ARG A 230 1.42 -15.89 12.64
C ARG A 230 2.24 -17.08 13.09
N GLU A 231 2.39 -17.28 14.40
CA GLU A 231 3.14 -18.41 14.97
C GLU A 231 2.49 -19.76 14.64
N LEU A 232 1.16 -19.85 14.74
CA LEU A 232 0.43 -21.08 14.41
C LEU A 232 0.61 -21.46 12.94
N ILE A 233 0.58 -20.49 12.02
CA ILE A 233 0.77 -20.71 10.58
C ILE A 233 2.24 -20.98 10.21
N GLN A 234 3.20 -20.47 11.00
CA GLN A 234 4.63 -20.72 10.76
C GLN A 234 5.10 -22.08 11.30
N ASN A 235 4.56 -22.53 12.42
CA ASN A 235 4.98 -23.76 13.11
C ASN A 235 4.31 -25.05 12.58
N CYS A 236 3.61 -24.99 11.45
CA CYS A 236 2.97 -26.17 10.84
C CYS A 236 3.93 -27.02 9.99
N ASP A 237 5.24 -26.93 10.22
CA ASP A 237 6.31 -27.66 9.51
C ASP A 237 6.75 -28.97 10.22
N ASP A 238 6.10 -29.37 11.32
CA ASP A 238 6.38 -30.61 12.07
C ASP A 238 5.30 -31.70 11.92
#